data_AF-A0AAD5MG79-F1
#
_entry.id   AF-A0AAD5MG79-F1
#
_cell.length_a   1.000
_cell.length_b   1.000
_cell.length_c   1.000
_cell.angle_alpha   90.00
_cell.angle_beta   90.00
_cell.angle_gamma   90.00
#
_symmetry.space_group_name_H-M   'P 1'
#
loop_
_entity.id
_entity.type
_entity.pdbx_description
1 polymer ?
#
loop_
_entity_poly.entity_id
_entity_poly.type
_entity_poly.pdbx_seq_one_letter_code
_entity_poly.pdbx_strand_id
1 'polypeptide(L)'
;MVRKSEHFQSGLCNGGYTKPFGCQGQAINDQTRDDVLSFFNLIRARLAQGHYEKFGLSSASHMNKLRWDCDLESIAEIAVRYCRIDKPSLRVVNAINFN
;
A
#
# COMPACT_ATOMS: atom_id res chain seq x y z
N MET A 1 7.10 -25.46 -16.97
CA MET A 1 7.53 -24.10 -17.38
C MET A 1 6.38 -23.43 -18.09
N VAL A 2 5.67 -22.50 -17.44
CA VAL A 2 4.73 -21.61 -18.12
C VAL A 2 5.14 -20.20 -17.74
N ARG A 3 5.82 -19.52 -18.66
CA ARG A 3 6.04 -18.08 -18.60
C ARG A 3 4.70 -17.43 -18.93
N LYS A 4 4.01 -16.86 -17.96
CA LYS A 4 3.09 -15.75 -18.25
C LYS A 4 3.88 -14.48 -18.05
N SER A 5 4.19 -13.84 -19.17
CA SER A 5 4.71 -12.50 -19.28
C SER A 5 3.89 -11.56 -18.39
N GLU A 6 4.47 -11.18 -17.25
CA GLU A 6 3.96 -10.08 -16.44
C GLU A 6 4.16 -8.82 -17.28
N HIS A 7 3.07 -8.31 -17.83
CA HIS A 7 3.09 -7.06 -18.55
C HIS A 7 3.59 -5.97 -17.61
N PHE A 8 4.81 -5.55 -17.89
CA PHE A 8 5.45 -4.34 -17.42
C PHE A 8 4.61 -3.13 -17.85
N GLN A 9 4.02 -2.43 -16.89
CA GLN A 9 3.68 -1.03 -17.05
C GLN A 9 4.32 -0.24 -15.91
N SER A 10 5.54 0.24 -16.17
CA SER A 10 5.97 1.52 -15.65
C SER A 10 5.07 2.58 -16.29
N GLY A 11 3.93 2.87 -15.67
CA GLY A 11 2.94 3.80 -16.15
C GLY A 11 2.52 4.70 -15.01
N LEU A 12 2.80 5.99 -15.15
CA LEU A 12 2.15 7.06 -14.43
C LEU A 12 0.64 6.78 -14.36
N CYS A 13 0.10 6.76 -13.14
CA CYS A 13 -1.32 6.76 -12.75
C CYS A 13 -2.31 6.59 -13.93
N ASN A 14 -2.52 5.37 -14.42
CA ASN A 14 -3.57 5.09 -15.42
C ASN A 14 -4.16 3.71 -15.12
N GLY A 15 -5.11 3.69 -14.19
CA GLY A 15 -5.84 2.48 -13.81
C GLY A 15 -7.00 2.20 -14.77
N GLY A 16 -7.01 0.96 -15.28
CA GLY A 16 -8.24 0.36 -15.76
C GLY A 16 -9.19 0.14 -14.58
N TYR A 17 -10.44 0.56 -14.75
CA TYR A 17 -11.54 0.52 -13.79
C TYR A 17 -11.45 -0.63 -12.75
N THR A 18 -11.10 -0.26 -11.52
CA THR A 18 -11.15 -1.13 -10.34
C THR A 18 -12.43 -0.84 -9.55
N LYS A 19 -13.02 -1.90 -8.97
CA LYS A 19 -14.22 -1.81 -8.12
C LYS A 19 -14.01 -0.77 -7.01
N PRO A 20 -15.02 0.07 -6.69
CA PRO A 20 -14.83 1.14 -5.71
C PRO A 20 -14.47 0.61 -4.32
N PHE A 21 -13.52 1.27 -3.65
CA PHE A 21 -13.06 0.88 -2.30
C PHE A 21 -14.13 1.11 -1.23
N GLY A 22 -15.13 1.95 -1.51
CA GLY A 22 -16.26 2.21 -0.61
C GLY A 22 -15.91 3.11 0.59
N CYS A 23 -14.74 3.73 0.60
CA CYS A 23 -14.34 4.66 1.64
C CYS A 23 -15.05 6.01 1.51
N GLN A 24 -15.37 6.63 2.64
CA GLN A 24 -16.06 7.93 2.70
C GLN A 24 -15.09 9.13 2.65
N GLY A 25 -13.79 8.87 2.84
CA GLY A 25 -12.74 9.89 2.80
C GLY A 25 -12.71 10.62 1.44
N GLN A 26 -12.62 11.94 1.50
CA GLN A 26 -12.63 12.81 0.31
C GLN A 26 -11.24 13.34 -0.05
N ALA A 27 -10.23 13.07 0.78
CA ALA A 27 -8.86 13.54 0.55
C ALA A 27 -8.21 12.89 -0.68
N ILE A 28 -8.59 11.66 -1.01
CA ILE A 28 -8.07 10.90 -2.16
C ILE A 28 -9.19 10.13 -2.86
N ASN A 29 -9.01 9.83 -4.15
CA ASN A 29 -9.95 9.05 -4.95
C ASN A 29 -9.55 7.56 -5.02
N ASP A 30 -10.45 6.73 -5.54
CA ASP A 30 -10.23 5.27 -5.63
C ASP A 30 -9.03 4.89 -6.50
N GLN A 31 -8.73 5.67 -7.55
CA GLN A 31 -7.51 5.45 -8.33
C GLN A 31 -6.25 5.61 -7.46
N THR A 32 -6.22 6.64 -6.62
CA THR A 32 -5.10 6.89 -5.71
C THR A 32 -4.97 5.78 -4.67
N ARG A 33 -6.10 5.27 -4.16
CA ARG A 33 -6.11 4.11 -3.25
C ARG A 33 -5.52 2.87 -3.92
N ASP A 34 -5.92 2.60 -5.16
CA ASP A 34 -5.40 1.48 -5.95
C ASP A 34 -3.91 1.61 -6.24
N ASP A 35 -3.46 2.79 -6.66
CA ASP A 35 -2.06 3.08 -6.96
C ASP A 35 -1.17 2.84 -5.72
N VAL A 36 -1.57 3.38 -4.56
CA VAL A 36 -0.84 3.21 -3.30
C VAL A 36 -0.83 1.74 -2.86
N LEU A 37 -1.98 1.08 -2.86
CA LEU A 37 -2.09 -0.32 -2.44
C LEU A 37 -1.26 -1.25 -3.34
N SER A 38 -1.34 -1.04 -4.65
CA SER A 38 -0.63 -1.81 -5.66
C SER A 38 0.87 -1.61 -5.55
N PHE A 39 1.33 -0.38 -5.33
CA PHE A 39 2.75 -0.08 -5.13
C PHE A 39 3.33 -0.82 -3.92
N PHE A 40 2.69 -0.76 -2.76
CA PHE A 40 3.17 -1.46 -1.56
C PHE A 40 3.14 -2.98 -1.74
N ASN A 41 2.07 -3.53 -2.31
CA ASN A 41 1.97 -4.96 -2.57
C ASN A 41 3.02 -5.45 -3.59
N LEU A 42 3.38 -4.64 -4.59
CA LEU A 42 4.45 -4.95 -5.53
C LEU A 42 5.81 -5.04 -4.81
N ILE A 43 6.14 -4.06 -3.96
CA ILE A 43 7.40 -4.08 -3.19
C ILE A 43 7.42 -5.30 -2.26
N ARG A 44 6.32 -5.58 -1.56
CA ARG A 44 6.21 -6.77 -0.68
C ARG A 44 6.39 -8.07 -1.43
N ALA A 45 5.80 -8.20 -2.62
CA ALA A 45 5.97 -9.38 -3.47
C ALA A 45 7.42 -9.54 -3.93
N ARG A 46 8.08 -8.46 -4.37
CA ARG A 46 9.49 -8.46 -4.75
C ARG A 46 10.40 -8.85 -3.58
N LEU A 47 10.12 -8.37 -2.38
CA LEU A 47 10.83 -8.78 -1.17
C LEU A 47 10.63 -10.27 -0.88
N ALA A 48 9.40 -10.76 -0.90
CA ALA A 48 9.09 -12.17 -0.67
C ALA A 48 9.82 -13.11 -1.65
N GLN A 49 9.97 -12.67 -2.90
CA GLN A 49 10.65 -13.39 -3.98
C GLN A 49 12.19 -13.23 -3.97
N GLY A 50 12.77 -12.47 -3.04
CA GLY A 50 14.22 -12.33 -2.92
C GLY A 50 14.89 -11.31 -3.86
N HIS A 51 14.12 -10.44 -4.53
CA HIS A 51 14.71 -9.43 -5.46
C HIS A 51 15.64 -8.41 -4.77
N TYR A 52 15.60 -8.34 -3.44
CA TYR A 52 16.42 -7.43 -2.64
C TYR A 52 17.54 -8.13 -1.85
N GLU A 53 17.82 -9.41 -2.10
CA GLU A 53 18.88 -10.16 -1.40
C GLU A 53 20.26 -9.52 -1.57
N LYS A 54 20.56 -8.94 -2.74
CA LYS A 54 21.80 -8.19 -2.98
C LYS A 54 22.00 -6.96 -2.08
N PHE A 55 20.93 -6.51 -1.41
CA PHE A 55 20.94 -5.41 -0.45
C PHE A 55 20.88 -5.91 1.01
N GLY A 56 21.06 -7.22 1.23
CA GLY A 56 21.02 -7.83 2.57
C GLY A 56 19.61 -8.05 3.12
N LEU A 57 18.56 -7.92 2.30
CA LEU A 57 17.19 -8.19 2.69
C LEU A 57 16.81 -9.62 2.28
N SER A 58 16.62 -10.50 3.27
CA SER A 58 16.20 -11.88 3.04
C SER A 58 14.79 -11.96 2.46
N SER A 59 14.57 -12.98 1.62
CA SER A 59 13.23 -13.36 1.19
C SER A 59 12.32 -13.72 2.37
N ALA A 60 11.00 -13.69 2.13
CA ALA A 60 10.00 -13.93 3.15
C ALA A 60 9.01 -15.00 2.68
N SER A 61 8.92 -16.10 3.43
CA SER A 61 8.06 -17.25 3.09
C SER A 61 6.57 -17.01 3.28
N HIS A 62 6.18 -16.08 4.17
CA HIS A 62 4.79 -15.83 4.55
C HIS A 62 4.46 -14.32 4.55
N MET A 63 4.75 -13.65 3.44
CA MET A 63 4.48 -12.22 3.28
C MET A 63 3.01 -11.97 2.89
N ASN A 64 2.18 -11.56 3.87
CA ASN A 64 0.75 -11.30 3.62
C ASN A 64 0.52 -10.14 2.64
N LYS A 65 -0.48 -10.28 1.77
CA LYS A 65 -0.94 -9.18 0.90
C LYS A 65 -1.71 -8.16 1.72
N LEU A 66 -1.43 -6.87 1.52
CA LEU A 66 -2.19 -5.80 2.14
C LEU A 66 -3.56 -5.65 1.47
N ARG A 67 -4.55 -5.28 2.29
CA ARG A 67 -5.85 -4.77 1.86
C ARG A 67 -5.96 -3.30 2.24
N TRP A 68 -6.73 -2.54 1.47
CA TRP A 68 -7.10 -1.20 1.90
C TRP A 68 -8.05 -1.27 3.10
N ASP A 69 -7.98 -0.28 3.98
CA ASP A 69 -8.82 -0.17 5.16
C ASP A 69 -9.23 1.29 5.34
N CYS A 70 -10.53 1.56 5.28
CA CYS A 70 -11.05 2.92 5.30
C CYS A 70 -10.89 3.60 6.67
N ASP A 71 -10.82 2.84 7.77
CA ASP A 71 -10.64 3.41 9.11
C ASP A 71 -9.19 3.89 9.28
N LEU A 72 -8.22 3.12 8.77
CA LEU A 72 -6.83 3.55 8.71
C LEU A 72 -6.63 4.76 7.80
N GLU A 73 -7.33 4.83 6.66
CA GLU A 73 -7.36 6.02 5.81
C GLU A 73 -7.88 7.24 6.57
N SER A 74 -8.98 7.11 7.31
CA SER A 74 -9.56 8.22 8.08
C SER A 74 -8.59 8.75 9.13
N ILE A 75 -7.88 7.86 9.84
CA ILE A 75 -6.85 8.24 10.80
C ILE A 75 -5.71 9.00 10.10
N ALA A 76 -5.25 8.51 8.95
CA ALA A 76 -4.21 9.16 8.17
C ALA A 76 -4.65 10.55 7.69
N GLU A 77 -5.88 10.68 7.19
CA GLU A 77 -6.46 11.97 6.77
C GLU A 77 -6.49 12.98 7.92
N ILE A 78 -6.96 12.58 9.11
CA ILE A 78 -6.99 13.43 10.30
C ILE A 78 -5.58 13.89 10.68
N ALA A 79 -4.60 12.98 10.62
CA ALA A 79 -3.22 13.26 10.98
C ALA A 79 -2.57 14.32 10.09
N VAL A 80 -2.96 14.38 8.81
CA VAL A 80 -2.38 15.32 7.83
C VAL A 80 -3.29 16.50 7.49
N ARG A 81 -4.53 16.54 7.99
CA ARG A 81 -5.57 17.55 7.65
C ARG A 81 -5.09 19.00 7.71
N TYR A 82 -4.25 19.33 8.69
CA TYR A 82 -3.76 20.69 8.91
C TYR A 82 -2.30 20.87 8.49
N CYS A 83 -1.71 19.90 7.78
CA CYS A 83 -0.32 19.91 7.32
C CYS A 83 0.67 20.35 8.40
N ARG A 84 0.42 19.92 9.64
CA ARG A 84 1.23 20.23 10.80
C ARG A 84 2.61 19.61 10.64
N ILE A 85 3.65 20.45 10.65
CA ILE A 85 5.05 20.00 10.54
C ILE A 85 5.50 19.34 11.86
N ASP A 86 4.84 19.65 12.98
CA ASP A 86 4.92 18.84 14.18
C ASP A 86 4.24 17.49 13.92
N LYS A 87 5.08 16.45 13.80
CA LYS A 87 4.68 15.06 13.61
C LYS A 87 3.51 14.75 14.57
N PRO A 88 2.33 14.32 14.08
CA PRO A 88 1.28 13.90 14.98
C PRO A 88 1.86 12.82 15.89
N SER A 89 1.75 13.01 17.21
CA SER A 89 2.18 12.00 18.18
C SER A 89 1.21 10.82 18.05
N LEU A 90 1.43 9.97 17.05
CA LEU A 90 0.76 8.70 16.90
C LEU A 90 1.21 7.86 18.10
N ARG A 91 0.42 7.89 19.17
CA ARG A 91 0.55 6.89 20.22
C ARG A 91 0.38 5.54 19.51
N VAL A 92 1.36 4.66 19.67
CA VAL A 92 1.54 3.37 18.97
C VAL A 92 0.40 2.36 19.28
N VAL A 93 -0.73 2.81 19.83
CA VAL A 93 -1.89 1.98 20.17
C VAL A 93 -2.68 1.51 18.94
N ASN A 94 -2.53 2.15 17.77
CA ASN A 94 -3.24 1.77 16.55
C ASN A 94 -2.36 1.06 15.51
N ALA A 95 -1.06 0.87 15.79
CA ALA A 95 -0.13 0.12 14.95
C ALA A 95 -0.01 -1.34 15.39
N ILE A 96 -1.11 -1.91 15.89
CA ILE A 96 -1.20 -3.31 16.27
C ILE A 96 -1.66 -4.05 15.01
N ASN A 97 -0.90 -5.04 14.57
CA ASN A 97 -1.31 -5.91 13.47
C ASN A 97 -2.73 -6.43 13.73
N PHE A 98 -3.67 -6.12 12.85
CA PHE A 98 -4.97 -6.80 12.85
C PHE A 98 -4.69 -8.26 12.45
N ASN A 99 -4.76 -9.14 13.45
CA ASN A 99 -4.71 -10.60 13.30
C ASN A 99 -5.89 -11.10 12.46
#